data_AF-A0A7Y7CRU5-F1
#
_entry.id   AF-A0A7Y7CRU5-F1
#
_cell.length_a   1.000
_cell.length_b   1.000
_cell.length_c   1.000
_cell.angle_alpha   90.00
_cell.angle_beta   90.00
_cell.angle_gamma   90.00
#
_symmetry.space_group_name_H-M   'P 1'
#
loop_
_entity.id
_entity.type
_entity.pdbx_description
1 polymer ?
#
loop_
_entity_poly.entity_id
_entity_poly.type
_entity_poly.pdbx_seq_one_letter_code
_entity_poly.pdbx_strand_id
1 'polypeptide(L)'
;MLRCADGSLYTGITTDPQRRLRQHRGELKGGARYTRSRSPLSLVWLEVQPDRATATRREIQIKGLKASAKESLLKQFKLAEEFS
;
A
#
# COMPACT_ATOMS: atom_id res chain seq x y z
N MET A 1 -1.36 -0.95 0.09
CA MET A 1 -1.10 0.49 -0.10
C MET A 1 -0.87 1.14 1.27
N LEU A 2 0.14 1.98 1.38
CA LEU A 2 0.46 2.72 2.60
C LEU A 2 0.15 4.20 2.38
N ARG A 3 -0.38 4.89 3.39
CA ARG A 3 -0.46 6.35 3.44
C ARG A 3 0.69 6.88 4.29
N CYS A 4 1.47 7.77 3.71
CA CYS A 4 2.57 8.47 4.35
C CYS A 4 2.08 9.68 5.16
N ALA A 5 2.93 10.21 6.03
CA ALA A 5 2.63 11.37 6.88
C ALA A 5 2.22 12.62 6.11
N ASP A 6 2.76 12.78 4.90
CA ASP A 6 2.50 13.89 3.99
C ASP A 6 1.23 13.72 3.14
N GLY A 7 0.45 12.66 3.41
CA GLY A 7 -0.75 12.33 2.63
C GLY A 7 -0.47 11.60 1.32
N SER A 8 0.79 11.37 0.95
CA SER A 8 1.12 10.60 -0.24
C SER A 8 0.76 9.12 -0.09
N LEU A 9 0.43 8.47 -1.21
CA LEU A 9 0.09 7.05 -1.27
C LEU A 9 1.23 6.25 -1.90
N TYR A 10 1.76 5.29 -1.13
CA TYR A 10 2.75 4.32 -1.60
C TYR A 10 2.09 2.98 -1.93
N THR A 11 2.40 2.45 -3.11
CA THR A 11 1.90 1.16 -3.60
C THR A 11 3.06 0.21 -3.84
N GLY A 12 2.87 -1.04 -3.41
CA GLY A 12 3.86 -2.09 -3.51
C GLY A 12 3.24 -3.45 -3.24
N ILE A 13 3.86 -4.50 -3.77
CA ILE A 13 3.52 -5.89 -3.45
C ILE A 13 4.40 -6.41 -2.32
N THR A 14 3.86 -7.31 -1.52
CA THR A 14 4.62 -8.03 -0.50
C THR A 14 3.89 -9.30 -0.12
N THR A 15 4.65 -10.34 0.23
CA THR A 15 4.11 -11.57 0.82
C THR A 15 3.92 -11.44 2.33
N ASP A 16 4.45 -10.39 2.95
CA ASP A 16 4.44 -10.18 4.39
C ASP A 16 4.22 -8.69 4.70
N PRO A 17 2.94 -8.25 4.74
CA PRO A 17 2.57 -6.85 4.93
C PRO A 17 3.07 -6.28 6.25
N GLN A 18 3.09 -7.08 7.32
CA GLN A 18 3.54 -6.64 8.64
C GLN A 18 5.06 -6.41 8.65
N ARG A 19 5.85 -7.36 8.16
CA ARG A 19 7.29 -7.17 8.01
C ARG A 19 7.60 -5.97 7.13
N ARG A 20 6.89 -5.81 6.02
CA ARG A 20 7.06 -4.68 5.10
C ARG A 20 6.77 -3.34 5.78
N LEU A 21 5.71 -3.26 6.58
CA LEU A 21 5.38 -2.07 7.36
C LEU A 21 6.49 -1.70 8.35
N ARG A 22 6.98 -2.68 9.12
CA ARG A 22 8.09 -2.49 10.07
C ARG A 22 9.38 -2.06 9.38
N GLN A 23 9.69 -2.62 8.21
CA GLN A 23 10.80 -2.18 7.37
C GLN A 23 10.68 -0.72 6.94
N HIS A 24 9.48 -0.28 6.56
CA HIS A 24 9.24 1.10 6.15
C HIS A 24 9.21 2.09 7.31
N ARG A 25 8.78 1.65 8.52
CA ARG A 25 8.86 2.42 9.77
C ARG A 25 10.29 2.56 10.31
N GLY A 26 11.27 1.88 9.71
CA GLY A 26 12.66 1.90 10.14
C GLY A 26 12.97 0.96 11.30
N GLU A 27 11.99 0.16 11.75
CA GLU A 27 12.19 -0.87 12.78
C GLU A 27 13.00 -2.06 12.27
N LEU A 28 12.97 -2.31 10.96
CA LEU A 28 13.73 -3.38 10.28
C LEU A 28 14.47 -2.84 9.06
N LYS A 29 15.60 -3.47 8.71
CA LYS A 29 16.34 -3.14 7.48
C LYS A 29 15.56 -3.60 6.24
N GLY A 30 15.64 -2.84 5.15
CA GLY A 30 15.05 -3.20 3.83
C GLY A 30 13.81 -2.39 3.40
N GLY A 31 13.47 -1.30 4.10
CA GLY A 31 12.43 -0.36 3.66
C GLY A 31 12.83 0.43 2.41
N ALA A 32 11.86 0.81 1.58
CA ALA A 32 12.13 1.63 0.40
C ALA A 32 12.68 3.01 0.82
N ARG A 33 13.73 3.50 0.14
CA ARG A 33 14.37 4.79 0.43
C ARG A 33 13.38 5.95 0.51
N TYR A 34 12.35 5.94 -0.35
CA TYR A 34 11.31 6.96 -0.42
C TYR A 34 10.43 7.08 0.83
N THR A 35 10.21 5.98 1.55
CA THR A 35 9.28 5.91 2.70
C THR A 35 9.99 6.04 4.04
N ARG A 36 11.31 5.81 4.08
CA ARG A 36 12.12 5.88 5.30
C ARG A 36 12.12 7.28 5.95
N SER A 37 12.02 8.35 5.16
CA SER A 37 11.99 9.73 5.66
C SER A 37 10.59 10.31 5.85
N ARG A 38 9.52 9.54 5.58
CA ARG A 38 8.12 10.02 5.54
C ARG A 38 7.20 9.31 6.56
N SER A 39 7.76 8.84 7.68
CA SER A 39 7.00 8.19 8.77
C SER A 39 6.17 9.21 9.58
N PRO A 40 4.94 8.87 10.06
CA PRO A 40 4.35 7.54 10.20
C PRO A 40 3.59 7.05 8.96
N LEU A 41 3.73 5.75 8.68
CA LEU A 41 3.06 5.06 7.59
C LEU A 41 1.93 4.20 8.14
N SER A 42 0.74 4.36 7.57
CA SER A 42 -0.46 3.58 7.89
C SER A 42 -0.84 2.68 6.73
N LEU A 43 -1.11 1.41 7.00
CA LEU A 43 -1.70 0.51 6.02
C LEU A 43 -3.16 0.92 5.80
N VAL A 44 -3.49 1.36 4.59
CA VAL A 44 -4.85 1.83 4.25
C VAL A 44 -5.60 0.89 3.33
N TRP A 45 -4.90 -0.08 2.74
CA TRP A 45 -5.50 -1.06 1.84
C TRP A 45 -4.58 -2.25 1.63
N LEU A 46 -5.16 -3.45 1.61
CA LEU A 46 -4.47 -4.70 1.35
C LEU A 46 -5.35 -5.55 0.43
N GLU A 47 -4.80 -6.00 -0.69
CA GLU A 47 -5.47 -6.88 -1.64
C GLU A 47 -4.61 -8.14 -1.81
N VAL A 48 -5.21 -9.30 -1.57
CA VAL A 48 -4.55 -10.59 -1.77
C VAL A 48 -4.67 -10.99 -3.24
N GLN A 49 -3.57 -11.46 -3.81
CA GLN A 49 -3.49 -11.92 -5.20
C GLN A 49 -2.92 -13.34 -5.21
N PRO A 50 -3.35 -14.20 -6.14
CA PRO A 50 -3.02 -15.62 -6.13
C PRO A 50 -1.53 -15.90 -6.38
N ASP A 51 -0.84 -15.02 -7.11
CA ASP A 51 0.57 -15.19 -7.44
C ASP A 51 1.30 -13.84 -7.60
N ARG A 52 2.63 -13.91 -7.73
CA ARG A 52 3.46 -12.72 -7.90
C ARG A 52 3.18 -11.98 -9.20
N ALA A 53 2.84 -12.69 -10.28
CA ALA A 53 2.61 -12.08 -11.59
C ALA A 53 1.32 -11.26 -11.61
N THR A 54 0.23 -11.81 -11.06
CA THR A 54 -1.05 -11.12 -10.85
C THR A 54 -0.87 -9.93 -9.91
N ALA A 55 -0.17 -10.11 -8.78
CA ALA A 55 0.16 -9.01 -7.87
C ALA A 55 0.96 -7.88 -8.56
N THR A 56 1.96 -8.23 -9.37
CA THR A 56 2.79 -7.24 -10.09
C THR A 56 1.97 -6.49 -11.14
N ARG A 57 1.13 -7.19 -11.91
CA ARG A 57 0.21 -6.55 -12.87
C ARG A 57 -0.74 -5.59 -12.17
N ARG A 58 -1.29 -6.00 -11.03
CA ARG A 58 -2.18 -5.17 -10.21
C ARG A 58 -1.47 -3.93 -9.67
N GLU A 59 -0.23 -4.09 -9.20
CA GLU A 59 0.61 -2.97 -8.75
C GLU A 59 0.84 -1.95 -9.88
N ILE A 60 1.16 -2.41 -11.09
CA ILE A 60 1.37 -1.54 -12.26
C ILE A 60 0.09 -0.77 -12.60
N GLN A 61 -1.06 -1.45 -12.64
CA GLN A 61 -2.36 -0.80 -12.86
C GLN A 61 -2.58 0.32 -11.85
N ILE A 62 -2.39 0.02 -10.55
CA ILE A 62 -2.62 0.99 -9.48
C ILE A 62 -1.59 2.12 -9.53
N LYS A 63 -0.33 1.84 -9.86
CA LYS A 63 0.70 2.89 -10.04
C LYS A 63 0.31 3.89 -11.12
N GLY A 64 -0.30 3.41 -12.21
CA GLY A 64 -0.81 4.25 -13.31
C GLY A 64 -2.06 5.06 -12.97
N LEU A 65 -2.76 4.75 -11.87
CA LEU A 65 -3.93 5.52 -11.46
C LEU A 65 -3.56 6.90 -10.93
N LYS A 66 -4.38 7.89 -11.27
CA LYS A 66 -4.36 9.22 -10.64
C LYS A 66 -4.67 9.12 -9.15
N ALA A 67 -4.21 10.09 -8.37
CA ALA A 67 -4.46 10.14 -6.93
C ALA A 67 -5.96 10.04 -6.59
N SER A 68 -6.83 10.72 -7.33
CA SER A 68 -8.29 10.65 -7.14
C SER A 68 -8.85 9.25 -7.33
N ALA A 69 -8.38 8.52 -8.34
CA ALA A 69 -8.82 7.14 -8.60
C ALA A 69 -8.34 6.18 -7.50
N LYS A 70 -7.14 6.40 -6.95
CA LYS A 70 -6.65 5.65 -5.78
C LYS A 70 -7.52 5.91 -4.54
N GLU A 71 -7.88 7.16 -4.28
CA GLU A 71 -8.78 7.50 -3.18
C GLU A 71 -10.17 6.89 -3.35
N SER A 72 -10.73 6.88 -4.56
CA SER A 72 -12.00 6.19 -4.84
C SER A 72 -11.91 4.69 -4.58
N LEU A 73 -10.80 4.05 -4.97
CA LEU A 73 -10.55 2.64 -4.68
C LEU A 73 -10.53 2.37 -3.16
N LEU A 74 -9.86 3.24 -2.39
CA LEU A 74 -9.83 3.15 -0.92
C LEU A 74 -11.24 3.28 -0.32
N LYS A 75 -12.05 4.21 -0.82
CA LYS A 75 -13.43 4.39 -0.36
C LYS A 75 -14.30 3.17 -0.64
N GLN A 76 -14.22 2.62 -1.86
CA GLN A 76 -14.98 1.43 -2.24
C GLN A 76 -14.62 0.22 -1.37
N PHE A 77 -13.33 0.05 -1.05
CA PHE A 77 -12.89 -1.05 -0.19
C PHE A 77 -13.37 -0.90 1.26
N LYS A 78 -13.30 0.31 1.84
CA LYS A 78 -13.83 0.56 3.19
C LYS A 78 -15.31 0.27 3.30
N LEU A 79 -16.09 0.68 2.30
CA LEU A 79 -17.51 0.34 2.21
C LEU A 79 -17.71 -1.18 2.22
N ALA A 80 -16.91 -1.94 1.45
CA ALA A 80 -17.04 -3.39 1.42
C ALA A 80 -16.73 -4.07 2.79
N GLU A 81 -15.79 -3.55 3.57
CA GLU A 81 -15.49 -4.05 4.93
C GLU A 81 -16.53 -3.64 5.97
N GLU A 82 -17.18 -2.48 5.83
CA GLU A 82 -18.24 -2.03 6.74
C GLU A 82 -19.56 -2.80 6.57
N PHE A 83 -19.74 -3.48 5.44
CA PHE A 83 -20.94 -4.27 5.11
C PHE A 83 -20.70 -5.80 5.08
N SER A 84 -19.52 -6.27 5.49
CA SER A 84 -19.19 -7.72 5.62
C SER A 84 -19.10 -8.13 7.09
#